data_AF-A0A4R4Y302-F1
#
_entry.id   AF-A0A4R4Y302-F1
#
_cell.length_a   1.000
_cell.length_b   1.000
_cell.length_c   1.000
_cell.angle_alpha   90.00
_cell.angle_beta   90.00
_cell.angle_gamma   90.00
#
_symmetry.space_group_name_H-M   'P 1'
#
loop_
_entity.id
_entity.type
_entity.pdbx_description
1 polymer ?
#
loop_
_entity_poly.entity_id
_entity_poly.type
_entity_poly.pdbx_seq_one_letter_code
_entity_poly.pdbx_strand_id
1 'polypeptide(L)'
;MSSDRQQLQDAAMAALDTMRAGDRAATDRALNQLLDEHGPAAIPIALMHWCDAALAPIMPPGGGPVRLSWMDTVTGRVQAGDIGVPVTEQWACRLLAARANGDRDMFLDLVKAVPDEAINAHIGAMVQMAACIIQEAP
;
A
#
# COMPACT_ATOMS: atom_id res chain seq x y z
N MET A 1 -8.94 25.66 0.37
CA MET A 1 -8.29 24.47 -0.25
C MET A 1 -8.27 23.26 0.71
N SER A 2 -9.37 22.92 1.41
CA SER A 2 -9.28 21.94 2.52
C SER A 2 -10.35 20.84 2.57
N SER A 3 -11.37 20.85 1.69
CA SER A 3 -12.45 19.86 1.75
C SER A 3 -12.13 18.60 0.94
N ASP A 4 -11.68 18.75 -0.30
CA ASP A 4 -11.48 17.61 -1.22
C ASP A 4 -10.34 16.67 -0.77
N ARG A 5 -9.27 17.23 -0.20
CA ARG A 5 -8.15 16.42 0.33
C ARG A 5 -8.55 15.64 1.57
N GLN A 6 -9.39 16.23 2.42
CA GLN A 6 -9.93 15.58 3.61
C GLN A 6 -10.85 14.43 3.21
N GLN A 7 -11.76 14.68 2.26
CA GLN A 7 -12.67 13.66 1.72
C GLN A 7 -11.93 12.48 1.09
N LEU A 8 -10.89 12.76 0.31
CA LEU A 8 -10.04 11.72 -0.28
C LEU A 8 -9.34 10.87 0.79
N GLN A 9 -8.85 11.50 1.86
CA GLN A 9 -8.22 10.79 2.96
C GLN A 9 -9.22 9.93 3.73
N ASP A 10 -10.42 10.45 4.00
CA ASP A 10 -11.49 9.73 4.68
C ASP A 10 -11.95 8.51 3.85
N ALA A 11 -12.12 8.69 2.53
CA ALA A 11 -12.46 7.60 1.61
C ALA A 11 -11.36 6.52 1.54
N ALA A 12 -10.10 6.92 1.50
CA ALA A 12 -8.97 5.98 1.54
C ALA A 12 -8.98 5.18 2.86
N MET A 13 -9.17 5.84 4.00
CA MET A 13 -9.23 5.16 5.29
C MET A 13 -10.43 4.20 5.40
N ALA A 14 -11.59 4.57 4.86
CA ALA A 14 -12.75 3.68 4.81
C ALA A 14 -12.46 2.39 4.03
N ALA A 15 -11.77 2.49 2.88
CA ALA A 15 -11.37 1.30 2.11
C ALA A 15 -10.44 0.38 2.93
N LEU A 16 -9.47 0.97 3.65
CA LEU A 16 -8.56 0.23 4.52
C LEU A 16 -9.32 -0.47 5.68
N ASP A 17 -10.28 0.20 6.30
CA ASP A 17 -11.10 -0.38 7.37
C ASP A 17 -11.97 -1.54 6.89
N THR A 18 -12.55 -1.45 5.68
CA THR A 18 -13.30 -2.57 5.08
C THR A 18 -12.41 -3.78 4.81
N MET A 19 -11.16 -3.56 4.39
CA MET A 19 -10.20 -4.64 4.19
C MET A 19 -9.79 -5.29 5.52
N ARG A 20 -9.56 -4.49 6.56
CA ARG A 20 -9.27 -5.00 7.91
C ARG A 20 -10.41 -5.86 8.47
N ALA A 21 -11.65 -5.55 8.11
CA ALA A 21 -12.82 -6.37 8.45
C ALA A 21 -12.93 -7.67 7.63
N GLY A 22 -12.07 -7.88 6.63
CA GLY A 22 -12.09 -9.03 5.74
C GLY A 22 -13.18 -8.97 4.67
N ASP A 23 -13.85 -7.83 4.48
CA ASP A 23 -14.89 -7.66 3.47
C ASP A 23 -14.28 -7.18 2.14
N ARG A 24 -13.88 -8.16 1.33
CA ARG A 24 -13.29 -7.93 0.01
C ARG A 24 -14.24 -7.18 -0.93
N ALA A 25 -15.53 -7.48 -0.90
CA ALA A 25 -16.51 -6.84 -1.77
C ALA A 25 -16.76 -5.38 -1.36
N ALA A 26 -16.76 -5.08 -0.06
CA ALA A 26 -16.81 -3.69 0.42
C ALA A 26 -15.53 -2.92 0.07
N THR A 27 -14.36 -3.58 0.15
CA THR A 27 -13.10 -2.95 -0.28
C THR A 27 -13.14 -2.58 -1.76
N ASP A 28 -13.52 -3.50 -2.63
CA ASP A 28 -13.60 -3.25 -4.07
C ASP A 28 -14.57 -2.09 -4.38
N ARG A 29 -15.71 -2.02 -3.68
CA ARG A 29 -16.64 -0.89 -3.80
C ARG A 29 -16.02 0.43 -3.35
N ALA A 30 -15.33 0.45 -2.21
CA ALA A 30 -14.70 1.66 -1.69
C ALA A 30 -13.59 2.18 -2.62
N LEU A 31 -12.82 1.27 -3.22
CA LEU A 31 -11.78 1.62 -4.20
C LEU A 31 -12.37 2.18 -5.50
N ASN A 32 -13.44 1.56 -6.02
CA ASN A 32 -14.13 2.07 -7.20
C ASN A 32 -14.77 3.45 -6.93
N GLN A 33 -15.36 3.64 -5.75
CA GLN A 33 -15.95 4.92 -5.36
C GLN A 33 -14.88 6.02 -5.28
N LEU A 34 -13.72 5.72 -4.71
CA LEU A 34 -12.59 6.65 -4.64
C LEU A 34 -12.11 7.07 -6.05
N LEU A 35 -12.09 6.14 -7.00
CA LEU A 35 -11.77 6.41 -8.40
C LEU A 35 -12.83 7.27 -9.09
N ASP A 36 -14.11 6.95 -8.88
CA ASP A 36 -15.24 7.66 -9.51
C ASP A 36 -15.35 9.11 -9.01
N GLU A 37 -15.13 9.36 -7.71
CA GLU A 37 -15.31 10.67 -7.08
C GLU A 37 -14.13 11.61 -7.30
N HIS A 38 -12.91 11.09 -7.35
CA HIS A 38 -11.68 11.90 -7.34
C HIS A 38 -10.78 11.68 -8.56
N GLY A 39 -11.15 10.75 -9.45
CA GLY A 39 -10.40 10.41 -10.64
C GLY A 39 -9.10 9.64 -10.37
N PRO A 40 -8.36 9.26 -11.43
CA PRO A 40 -7.17 8.40 -11.32
C PRO A 40 -6.02 9.02 -10.51
N ALA A 41 -5.97 10.36 -10.40
CA ALA A 41 -4.98 11.06 -9.58
C ALA A 41 -5.14 10.82 -8.06
N ALA A 42 -6.29 10.29 -7.64
CA ALA A 42 -6.57 9.93 -6.26
C ALA A 42 -5.78 8.70 -5.77
N ILE A 43 -5.48 7.77 -6.69
CA ILE A 43 -4.82 6.50 -6.37
C ILE A 43 -3.44 6.69 -5.72
N PRO A 44 -2.49 7.47 -6.31
CA PRO A 44 -1.20 7.69 -5.67
C PRO A 44 -1.32 8.28 -4.26
N ILE A 45 -2.29 9.17 -4.04
CA ILE A 45 -2.50 9.84 -2.75
C ILE A 45 -3.03 8.83 -1.72
N ALA A 46 -4.03 8.02 -2.09
CA ALA A 46 -4.56 6.96 -1.23
C ALA A 46 -3.47 5.93 -0.86
N LEU A 47 -2.67 5.50 -1.85
CA LEU A 47 -1.54 4.58 -1.62
C LEU A 47 -0.52 5.17 -0.63
N MET A 48 -0.19 6.46 -0.74
CA MET A 48 0.70 7.13 0.22
C MET A 48 0.12 7.13 1.63
N HIS A 49 -1.18 7.42 1.77
CA HIS A 49 -1.85 7.41 3.08
C HIS A 49 -1.87 6.02 3.71
N TRP A 50 -2.13 4.96 2.94
CA TRP A 50 -2.09 3.60 3.47
C TRP A 50 -0.67 3.16 3.86
N CYS A 51 0.34 3.55 3.07
CA CYS A 51 1.72 3.32 3.44
C CYS A 51 2.05 4.04 4.76
N ASP A 52 1.66 5.31 4.89
CA ASP A 52 1.90 6.10 6.11
C ASP A 52 1.21 5.48 7.34
N ALA A 53 -0.04 5.03 7.18
CA ALA A 53 -0.77 4.34 8.24
C ALA A 53 -0.10 3.02 8.64
N ALA A 54 0.40 2.24 7.68
CA ALA A 54 1.09 0.98 7.92
C ALA A 54 2.46 1.18 8.59
N LEU A 55 3.19 2.23 8.22
CA LEU A 55 4.54 2.49 8.71
C LEU A 55 4.55 3.20 10.07
N ALA A 56 3.55 4.02 10.37
CA ALA A 56 3.45 4.80 11.61
C ALA A 56 3.70 4.00 12.90
N PRO A 57 3.16 2.78 13.09
CA PRO A 57 3.39 2.01 14.32
C PRO A 57 4.74 1.28 14.37
N ILE A 58 5.38 1.00 13.24
CA ILE A 58 6.56 0.11 13.16
C ILE A 58 7.88 0.84 12.88
N MET A 59 7.82 2.04 12.31
CA MET A 59 9.01 2.82 11.95
C MET A 59 9.24 3.95 12.95
N PRO A 60 10.28 3.88 13.81
CA PRO A 60 10.66 5.01 14.62
C PRO A 60 11.21 6.15 13.72
N PRO A 61 10.96 7.42 14.09
CA PRO A 61 11.52 8.55 13.36
C PRO A 61 13.05 8.49 13.36
N GLY A 62 13.66 8.56 12.18
CA GLY A 62 15.13 8.56 12.01
C GLY A 62 15.77 7.18 11.77
N GLY A 63 15.00 6.13 11.50
CA GLY A 63 15.53 4.86 11.01
C GLY A 63 16.31 5.05 9.71
N GLY A 64 17.48 4.41 9.59
CA GLY A 64 18.27 4.40 8.36
C GLY A 64 17.51 3.78 7.16
N PRO A 65 18.15 3.69 5.98
CA PRO A 65 17.48 3.23 4.77
C PRO A 65 16.88 1.81 4.94
N VAL A 66 15.59 1.69 4.66
CA VAL A 66 14.83 0.44 4.66
C VAL A 66 15.19 -0.36 3.42
N ARG A 67 15.50 -1.65 3.63
CA ARG A 67 15.73 -2.64 2.58
C ARG A 67 14.71 -3.76 2.72
N LEU A 68 14.25 -4.28 1.58
CA LEU A 68 13.38 -5.44 1.54
C LEU A 68 14.18 -6.73 1.69
N SER A 69 13.62 -7.66 2.43
CA SER A 69 14.07 -9.05 2.53
C SER A 69 12.85 -9.94 2.65
N TRP A 70 12.90 -11.09 1.99
CA TRP A 70 11.81 -12.05 1.95
C TRP A 70 12.16 -13.25 2.82
N MET A 71 11.21 -13.69 3.64
CA MET A 71 11.35 -14.91 4.44
C MET A 71 10.40 -15.97 3.89
N ASP A 72 10.95 -17.10 3.46
CA ASP A 72 10.17 -18.30 3.19
C ASP A 72 9.64 -18.83 4.53
N THR A 73 8.31 -18.90 4.67
CA THR A 73 7.65 -19.32 5.91
C THR A 73 7.72 -20.81 6.18
N VAL A 74 7.98 -21.63 5.15
CA VAL A 74 8.14 -23.09 5.26
C VAL A 74 9.57 -23.43 5.67
N THR A 75 10.55 -22.78 5.07
CA THR A 75 11.97 -23.10 5.28
C THR A 75 12.67 -22.17 6.28
N GLY A 76 12.04 -21.04 6.64
CA GLY A 76 12.63 -19.98 7.48
C GLY A 76 13.76 -19.21 6.79
N ARG A 77 14.02 -19.47 5.50
CA ARG A 77 15.16 -18.88 4.80
C ARG A 77 14.86 -17.44 4.42
N VAL A 78 15.78 -16.54 4.77
CA VAL A 78 15.75 -15.14 4.32
C VAL A 78 16.51 -15.00 3.01
N GLN A 79 15.94 -14.29 2.05
CA GLN A 79 16.55 -13.95 0.77
C GLN A 79 16.33 -12.48 0.42
N ALA A 80 17.32 -11.87 -0.24
CA ALA A 80 17.22 -10.49 -0.71
C ALA A 80 16.59 -10.35 -2.11
N GLY A 81 16.47 -11.47 -2.84
CA GLY A 81 15.92 -11.49 -4.19
C GLY A 81 14.45 -11.87 -4.22
N ASP A 82 13.75 -11.44 -5.26
CA ASP A 82 12.29 -11.59 -5.40
C ASP A 82 11.85 -12.97 -5.92
N ILE A 83 12.75 -13.94 -5.96
CA ILE A 83 12.51 -15.26 -6.53
C ILE A 83 11.38 -15.96 -5.75
N GLY A 84 10.28 -16.29 -6.44
CA GLY A 84 9.14 -16.97 -5.84
C GLY A 84 8.13 -16.07 -5.13
N VAL A 85 8.35 -14.74 -5.11
CA VAL A 85 7.41 -13.77 -4.53
C VAL A 85 6.41 -13.33 -5.60
N PRO A 86 5.10 -13.33 -5.35
CA PRO A 86 4.11 -12.77 -6.26
C PRO A 86 4.41 -11.32 -6.65
N VAL A 87 4.24 -10.97 -7.93
CA VAL A 87 4.61 -9.63 -8.45
C VAL A 87 3.85 -8.50 -7.75
N THR A 88 2.59 -8.73 -7.39
CA THR A 88 1.74 -7.76 -6.67
C THR A 88 2.26 -7.49 -5.26
N GLU A 89 2.78 -8.52 -4.58
CA GLU A 89 3.40 -8.39 -3.25
C GLU A 89 4.75 -7.67 -3.35
N GLN A 90 5.59 -8.03 -4.34
CA GLN A 90 6.83 -7.31 -4.60
C GLN A 90 6.57 -5.81 -4.81
N TRP A 91 5.61 -5.48 -5.65
CA TRP A 91 5.27 -4.09 -5.95
C TRP A 91 4.83 -3.33 -4.70
N ALA A 92 3.90 -3.89 -3.93
CA ALA A 92 3.36 -3.20 -2.78
C ALA A 92 4.39 -3.10 -1.62
N CYS A 93 5.27 -4.10 -1.43
CA CYS A 93 6.40 -3.96 -0.51
C CYS A 93 7.40 -2.89 -0.99
N ARG A 94 7.63 -2.77 -2.30
CA ARG A 94 8.49 -1.71 -2.85
C ARG A 94 7.89 -0.32 -2.65
N LEU A 95 6.56 -0.17 -2.74
CA LEU A 95 5.88 1.08 -2.37
C LEU A 95 6.09 1.43 -0.89
N LEU A 96 5.90 0.46 0.02
CA LEU A 96 6.17 0.64 1.44
C LEU A 96 7.61 1.07 1.69
N ALA A 97 8.58 0.40 1.05
CA ALA A 97 10.00 0.73 1.19
C ALA A 97 10.33 2.12 0.63
N ALA A 98 9.80 2.47 -0.55
CA ALA A 98 9.97 3.81 -1.13
C ALA A 98 9.40 4.88 -0.18
N ARG A 99 8.20 4.63 0.38
CA ARG A 99 7.57 5.56 1.33
C ARG A 99 8.37 5.70 2.62
N ALA A 100 8.84 4.58 3.18
CA ALA A 100 9.65 4.56 4.41
C ALA A 100 10.99 5.30 4.23
N ASN A 101 11.57 5.24 3.03
CA ASN A 101 12.79 5.95 2.67
C ASN A 101 12.56 7.43 2.29
N GLY A 102 11.31 7.89 2.22
CA GLY A 102 10.98 9.23 1.73
C GLY A 102 11.26 9.43 0.23
N ASP A 103 11.41 8.35 -0.53
CA ASP A 103 11.71 8.37 -1.96
C ASP A 103 10.42 8.52 -2.78
N ARG A 104 10.00 9.78 -2.94
CA ARG A 104 8.77 10.12 -3.66
C ARG A 104 8.85 9.79 -5.15
N ASP A 105 10.01 9.93 -5.77
CA ASP A 105 10.17 9.73 -7.21
C ASP A 105 10.05 8.25 -7.54
N MET A 106 10.76 7.37 -6.80
CA MET A 106 10.61 5.92 -6.92
C MET A 106 9.17 5.49 -6.66
N PHE A 107 8.49 6.07 -5.67
CA PHE A 107 7.09 5.77 -5.40
C PHE A 107 6.20 6.06 -6.61
N LEU A 108 6.34 7.24 -7.20
CA LEU A 108 5.52 7.64 -8.36
C LEU A 108 5.86 6.81 -9.61
N ASP A 109 7.12 6.44 -9.80
CA ASP A 109 7.54 5.59 -10.91
C ASP A 109 7.00 4.17 -10.77
N LEU A 110 6.98 3.61 -9.54
CA LEU A 110 6.33 2.33 -9.26
C LEU A 110 4.83 2.35 -9.58
N VAL A 111 4.12 3.44 -9.25
CA VAL A 111 2.69 3.58 -9.57
C VAL A 111 2.47 3.64 -11.08
N LYS A 112 3.28 4.42 -11.82
CA LYS A 112 3.18 4.55 -13.28
C LYS A 112 3.57 3.29 -14.04
N ALA A 113 4.41 2.44 -13.44
CA ALA A 113 4.87 1.21 -14.07
C ALA A 113 3.81 0.09 -14.09
N VAL A 114 2.70 0.25 -13.35
CA VAL A 114 1.62 -0.73 -13.34
C VAL A 114 0.74 -0.55 -14.57
N PRO A 115 0.53 -1.59 -15.40
CA PRO A 115 -0.43 -1.54 -16.50
C PRO A 115 -1.85 -1.29 -15.99
N ASP A 116 -2.64 -0.50 -16.74
CA ASP A 116 -4.00 -0.13 -16.35
C ASP A 116 -4.88 -1.36 -16.07
N GLU A 117 -4.74 -2.43 -16.85
CA GLU A 117 -5.48 -3.68 -16.66
C GLU A 117 -5.14 -4.43 -15.36
N ALA A 118 -3.98 -4.13 -14.77
CA ALA A 118 -3.47 -4.80 -13.56
C ALA A 118 -3.56 -3.91 -12.31
N ILE A 119 -3.96 -2.64 -12.45
CA ILE A 119 -3.89 -1.65 -11.37
C ILE A 119 -4.70 -2.07 -10.13
N ASN A 120 -5.91 -2.61 -10.34
CA ASN A 120 -6.80 -3.02 -9.23
C ASN A 120 -6.21 -4.17 -8.42
N ALA A 121 -5.54 -5.14 -9.07
CA ALA A 121 -4.89 -6.25 -8.38
C ALA A 121 -3.70 -5.77 -7.53
N HIS A 122 -2.91 -4.83 -8.07
CA HIS A 122 -1.79 -4.23 -7.35
C HIS A 122 -2.26 -3.39 -6.17
N ILE A 123 -3.24 -2.50 -6.37
CA ILE A 123 -3.86 -1.70 -5.30
C ILE A 123 -4.42 -2.62 -4.22
N GLY A 124 -5.16 -3.67 -4.59
CA GLY A 124 -5.72 -4.62 -3.64
C GLY A 124 -4.65 -5.29 -2.77
N ALA A 125 -3.53 -5.70 -3.36
CA ALA A 125 -2.40 -6.27 -2.62
C ALA A 125 -1.76 -5.26 -1.65
N MET A 126 -1.64 -3.99 -2.07
CA MET A 126 -1.11 -2.93 -1.20
C MET A 126 -2.03 -2.64 -0.01
N VAL A 127 -3.34 -2.49 -0.25
CA VAL A 127 -4.31 -2.27 0.82
C VAL A 127 -4.32 -3.45 1.80
N GLN A 128 -4.28 -4.68 1.27
CA GLN A 128 -4.20 -5.89 2.09
C GLN A 128 -2.94 -5.90 2.97
N MET A 129 -1.76 -5.63 2.41
CA MET A 129 -0.53 -5.61 3.20
C MET A 129 -0.52 -4.49 4.25
N ALA A 130 -1.01 -3.30 3.92
CA ALA A 130 -1.17 -2.23 4.89
C ALA A 130 -2.10 -2.66 6.04
N ALA A 131 -3.23 -3.29 5.72
CA ALA A 131 -4.17 -3.79 6.73
C ALA A 131 -3.53 -4.85 7.65
N CYS A 132 -2.76 -5.79 7.09
CA CYS A 132 -2.06 -6.82 7.86
C CYS A 132 -1.01 -6.21 8.80
N ILE A 133 -0.15 -5.31 8.31
CA ILE A 133 0.88 -4.66 9.13
C ILE A 133 0.24 -3.91 10.31
N ILE A 134 -0.87 -3.21 10.07
CA ILE A 134 -1.58 -2.47 11.12
C ILE A 134 -2.23 -3.42 12.14
N GLN A 135 -2.72 -4.59 11.74
CA GLN A 135 -3.30 -5.59 12.64
C GLN A 135 -2.25 -6.26 13.54
N GLU A 136 -1.03 -6.44 13.03
CA GLU A 136 0.07 -7.08 13.77
C GLU A 136 0.88 -6.11 14.62
N ALA A 137 0.66 -4.80 14.47
CA ALA A 137 1.29 -3.78 15.29
C ALA A 137 0.84 -3.89 16.77
N PRO A 138 1.78 -3.83 17.74
CA PRO A 138 1.50 -4.00 19.17
C PRO A 138 0.72 -2.84 19.81
#